data_AF-A0ABD7DQK8-F1
#
_entry.id   AF-A0ABD7DQK8-F1
#
_cell.length_a   1.000
_cell.length_b   1.000
_cell.length_c   1.000
_cell.angle_alpha   90.00
_cell.angle_beta   90.00
_cell.angle_gamma   90.00
#
_symmetry.space_group_name_H-M   'P 1'
#
loop_
_entity.id
_entity.type
_entity.pdbx_description
1 polymer ?
#
loop_
_entity_poly.entity_id
_entity_poly.type
_entity_poly.pdbx_seq_one_letter_code
_entity_poly.pdbx_strand_id
1 'polypeptide(L)'
;MELVTIISENKIGMLQAINQNNLIQGNYDLDCFDFDNNSILDFLEYLDFQDCEDYCFICLGNPNRIIKLINYLNTLSEVNFYLYDNKLQQLMGYKEVCLDAYQSIDFSSLEAITEKDFSTYQLKNGRHALITGMYPANLNKKLIKHLYIDDMGLLDDISDTIFNNMGINSAIYCKETMEGQNYSDLIPFPILSTNEIDLSISRKEYITITKTELDNILHSIKETSQVVNESQILGYIDYATIANIEGCNRLFYSADGIYKDYLRTNRLSKQIELSYQELMIILSNNKNVTSTKNPMILLYPLFLGLMCSIKSKCSKFITPYTSFQFPYQDNDSNFNLIGIKTEDSQMCYSVSTGQFFKVNEVFHLLLEAYLKDMLDNSEVKSSLGENYEILLNEFKELIKNA
;
A
#
# COMPACT_ATOMS: atom_id res chain seq x y z
N MET A 1 32.38 -7.50 -0.05
CA MET A 1 32.10 -6.20 0.63
C MET A 1 31.22 -6.44 1.86
N GLU A 2 31.33 -5.61 2.91
CA GLU A 2 30.45 -5.68 4.08
C GLU A 2 29.36 -4.61 3.98
N LEU A 3 28.10 -5.00 4.22
CA LEU A 3 26.96 -4.09 4.29
C LEU A 3 26.26 -4.23 5.63
N VAL A 4 25.80 -3.11 6.20
CA VAL A 4 25.14 -3.08 7.52
C VAL A 4 23.83 -2.33 7.42
N THR A 5 22.75 -2.94 7.91
CA THR A 5 21.44 -2.27 8.05
C THR A 5 20.98 -2.29 9.50
N ILE A 6 20.29 -1.23 9.92
CA ILE A 6 19.56 -1.20 11.18
C ILE A 6 18.08 -1.38 10.87
N ILE A 7 17.45 -2.37 11.48
CA ILE A 7 16.03 -2.66 11.27
C ILE A 7 15.32 -2.83 12.60
N SER A 8 14.04 -2.49 12.63
CA SER A 8 13.14 -2.90 13.70
C SER A 8 12.07 -3.84 13.16
N GLU A 9 11.64 -4.78 14.00
CA GLU A 9 10.51 -5.66 13.71
C GLU A 9 9.33 -5.24 14.58
N ASN A 10 8.17 -5.01 13.96
CA ASN A 10 6.96 -4.66 14.71
C ASN A 10 6.18 -5.90 15.16
N LYS A 11 5.05 -5.69 15.86
CA LYS A 11 4.29 -6.79 16.49
C LYS A 11 3.69 -7.81 15.52
N ILE A 12 3.59 -7.46 14.23
CA ILE A 12 3.09 -8.36 13.17
C ILE A 12 4.20 -8.89 12.28
N GLY A 13 5.47 -8.67 12.65
CA GLY A 13 6.64 -9.11 11.91
C GLY A 13 7.00 -8.23 10.71
N MET A 14 6.42 -7.04 10.51
CA MET A 14 6.90 -6.17 9.42
C MET A 14 8.23 -5.52 9.81
N LEU A 15 9.15 -5.46 8.86
CA LEU A 15 10.47 -4.87 9.04
C LEU A 15 10.41 -3.38 8.73
N GLN A 16 11.09 -2.57 9.53
CA GLN A 16 11.23 -1.15 9.27
C GLN A 16 12.71 -0.80 9.30
N ALA A 17 13.24 -0.37 8.15
CA ALA A 17 14.60 0.13 8.06
C ALA A 17 14.72 1.48 8.77
N ILE A 18 15.82 1.66 9.49
CA ILE A 18 16.19 2.90 10.14
C ILE A 18 17.28 3.55 9.31
N ASN A 19 16.93 4.68 8.69
CA ASN A 19 17.81 5.37 7.77
C ASN A 19 18.72 6.35 8.52
N GLN A 20 19.79 6.79 7.85
CA GLN A 20 20.72 7.80 8.38
C GLN A 20 20.03 9.06 8.92
N ASN A 21 18.92 9.50 8.28
CA ASN A 21 18.14 10.66 8.71
C ASN A 21 17.45 10.47 10.07
N ASN A 22 17.32 9.23 10.54
CA ASN A 22 16.76 8.90 11.85
C ASN A 22 17.82 8.94 12.97
N LEU A 23 19.11 8.98 12.62
CA LEU A 23 20.21 9.00 13.58
C LEU A 23 20.50 10.44 14.01
N ILE A 24 20.61 10.65 15.33
CA ILE A 24 20.78 12.00 15.92
C ILE A 24 22.19 12.55 15.69
N GLN A 25 23.21 11.68 15.61
CA GLN A 25 24.63 12.05 15.47
C GLN A 25 25.41 10.99 14.69
N GLY A 26 26.48 11.42 14.00
CA GLY A 26 27.39 10.56 13.24
C GLY A 26 26.96 10.35 11.79
N ASN A 27 27.91 10.05 10.90
CA ASN A 27 27.64 9.55 9.55
C ASN A 27 28.09 8.08 9.54
N TYR A 28 27.14 7.16 9.41
CA TYR A 28 27.42 5.74 9.37
C TYR A 28 27.16 5.24 7.96
N ASP A 29 27.98 4.29 7.52
CA ASP A 29 27.74 3.62 6.25
C ASP A 29 26.67 2.55 6.50
N LEU A 30 25.43 2.94 6.23
CA LEU A 30 24.27 2.06 6.37
C LEU A 30 23.69 1.79 4.99
N ASP A 31 23.43 0.52 4.76
CA ASP A 31 22.65 0.07 3.62
C ASP A 31 21.24 0.69 3.66
N CYS A 32 20.71 1.02 2.48
CA CYS A 32 19.42 1.68 2.34
C CYS A 32 18.46 0.93 1.42
N PHE A 33 18.56 -0.40 1.38
CA PHE A 33 17.64 -1.23 0.61
C PHE A 33 16.17 -1.01 1.01
N ASP A 34 15.29 -0.86 0.01
CA ASP A 34 13.86 -0.66 0.21
C ASP A 34 13.12 -1.99 0.40
N PHE A 35 12.97 -2.40 1.66
CA PHE A 35 12.25 -3.64 2.05
C PHE A 35 10.74 -3.60 1.79
N ASP A 36 10.14 -2.42 1.52
CA ASP A 36 8.70 -2.27 1.33
C ASP A 36 8.27 -2.57 -0.11
N ASN A 37 9.11 -2.22 -1.09
CA ASN A 37 8.76 -2.33 -2.52
C ASN A 37 9.54 -3.38 -3.30
N ASN A 38 10.44 -4.12 -2.65
CA ASN A 38 11.26 -5.14 -3.30
C ASN A 38 11.03 -6.55 -2.72
N SER A 39 11.24 -7.54 -3.57
CA SER A 39 11.13 -8.96 -3.25
C SER A 39 12.39 -9.52 -2.61
N ILE A 40 12.31 -10.78 -2.16
CA ILE A 40 13.48 -11.55 -1.74
C ILE A 40 14.48 -11.66 -2.90
N LEU A 41 14.01 -11.94 -4.12
CA LEU A 41 14.88 -12.04 -5.28
C LEU A 41 15.55 -10.70 -5.60
N ASP A 42 14.80 -9.58 -5.57
CA ASP A 42 15.37 -8.24 -5.79
C ASP A 42 16.45 -7.92 -4.75
N PHE A 43 16.29 -8.38 -3.50
CA PHE A 43 17.31 -8.22 -2.46
C PHE A 43 18.56 -9.03 -2.75
N LEU A 44 18.43 -10.29 -3.17
CA LEU A 44 19.58 -11.11 -3.55
C LEU A 44 20.31 -10.53 -4.76
N GLU A 45 19.59 -10.11 -5.80
CA GLU A 45 20.17 -9.45 -6.98
C GLU A 45 20.89 -8.15 -6.61
N TYR A 46 20.33 -7.39 -5.65
CA TYR A 46 20.97 -6.20 -5.11
C TYR A 46 22.31 -6.53 -4.42
N LEU A 47 22.33 -7.56 -3.55
CA LEU A 47 23.55 -7.96 -2.85
C LEU A 47 24.64 -8.45 -3.81
N ASP A 48 24.26 -9.22 -4.83
CA ASP A 48 25.16 -9.68 -5.88
C ASP A 48 25.74 -8.49 -6.67
N PHE A 49 24.90 -7.50 -7.02
CA PHE A 49 25.35 -6.29 -7.72
C PHE A 49 26.33 -5.45 -6.88
N GLN A 50 26.18 -5.49 -5.55
CA GLN A 50 27.08 -4.82 -4.62
C GLN A 50 28.36 -5.60 -4.33
N ASP A 51 28.55 -6.81 -4.89
CA ASP A 51 29.62 -7.73 -4.50
C ASP A 51 29.67 -7.93 -2.97
N CYS A 52 28.49 -8.03 -2.34
CA CYS A 52 28.35 -8.22 -0.91
C CYS A 52 28.78 -9.64 -0.52
N GLU A 53 29.64 -9.76 0.49
CA GLU A 53 30.07 -11.07 1.03
C GLU A 53 29.47 -11.29 2.42
N ASP A 54 29.42 -10.24 3.24
CA ASP A 54 28.96 -10.26 4.62
C ASP A 54 27.86 -9.18 4.78
N TYR A 55 26.62 -9.58 5.06
CA TYR A 55 25.50 -8.67 5.30
C TYR A 55 25.04 -8.74 6.75
N CYS A 56 25.13 -7.61 7.47
CA CYS A 56 24.84 -7.53 8.89
C CYS A 56 23.52 -6.80 9.17
N PHE A 57 22.59 -7.51 9.81
CA PHE A 57 21.39 -6.92 10.39
C PHE A 57 21.65 -6.54 11.85
N ILE A 58 21.41 -5.28 12.20
CA ILE A 58 21.30 -4.83 13.59
C ILE A 58 19.81 -4.67 13.90
N CYS A 59 19.27 -5.53 14.75
CA CYS A 59 17.84 -5.58 15.05
C CYS A 59 17.51 -4.82 16.34
N LEU A 60 16.54 -3.90 16.24
CA LEU A 60 15.89 -3.28 17.39
C LEU A 60 14.61 -4.05 17.75
N GLY A 61 14.56 -4.55 18.98
CA GLY A 61 13.40 -5.30 19.48
C GLY A 61 13.52 -6.80 19.24
N ASN A 62 12.39 -7.45 18.98
CA ASN A 62 12.31 -8.90 18.91
C ASN A 62 12.65 -9.41 17.49
N PRO A 63 13.70 -10.23 17.29
CA PRO A 63 14.17 -10.66 15.98
C PRO A 63 13.44 -11.88 15.40
N ASN A 64 12.26 -12.24 15.91
CA ASN A 64 11.56 -13.49 15.61
C ASN A 64 11.43 -13.77 14.11
N ARG A 65 10.99 -12.79 13.31
CA ARG A 65 10.83 -12.97 11.87
C ARG A 65 12.15 -12.77 11.13
N ILE A 66 12.98 -11.83 11.55
CA ILE A 66 14.29 -11.59 10.92
C ILE A 66 15.13 -12.88 10.94
N ILE A 67 15.10 -13.64 12.03
CA ILE A 67 15.75 -14.96 12.10
C ILE A 67 15.24 -15.90 11.00
N LYS A 68 13.92 -15.97 10.78
CA LYS A 68 13.32 -16.79 9.72
C LYS A 68 13.73 -16.31 8.33
N LEU A 69 13.73 -15.00 8.11
CA LEU A 69 14.19 -14.40 6.86
C LEU A 69 15.66 -14.75 6.58
N ILE A 70 16.55 -14.57 7.56
CA ILE A 70 17.97 -14.93 7.43
C ILE A 70 18.14 -16.42 7.13
N ASN A 71 17.43 -17.29 7.85
CA ASN A 71 17.46 -18.73 7.58
C ASN A 71 17.03 -19.04 6.15
N TYR A 72 15.99 -18.38 5.65
CA TYR A 72 15.52 -18.57 4.27
C TYR A 72 16.55 -18.07 3.25
N LEU A 73 17.10 -16.87 3.45
CA LEU A 73 18.13 -16.28 2.58
C LEU A 73 19.39 -17.15 2.48
N ASN A 74 19.83 -17.75 3.61
CA ASN A 74 20.94 -18.70 3.64
C ASN A 74 20.72 -19.96 2.78
N THR A 75 19.48 -20.27 2.39
CA THR A 75 19.20 -21.38 1.46
C THR A 75 19.31 -20.97 0.00
N LEU A 76 19.33 -19.66 -0.29
CA LEU A 76 19.23 -19.11 -1.64
C LEU A 76 20.52 -18.43 -2.12
N SER A 77 21.42 -18.05 -1.21
CA SER A 77 22.62 -17.28 -1.53
C SER A 77 23.83 -17.75 -0.74
N GLU A 78 25.02 -17.50 -1.29
CA GLU A 78 26.31 -17.71 -0.63
C GLU A 78 26.71 -16.52 0.26
N VAL A 79 25.94 -15.42 0.24
CA VAL A 79 26.16 -14.27 1.13
C VAL A 79 26.04 -14.73 2.59
N ASN A 80 26.98 -14.28 3.41
CA ASN A 80 26.98 -14.55 4.82
C ASN A 80 26.09 -13.55 5.56
N PHE A 81 24.99 -14.03 6.12
CA PHE A 81 24.08 -13.19 6.89
C PHE A 81 24.39 -13.24 8.39
N TYR A 82 24.47 -12.06 9.00
CA TYR A 82 24.72 -11.89 10.43
C TYR A 82 23.57 -11.13 11.08
N LEU A 83 23.28 -11.45 12.34
CA LEU A 83 22.28 -10.75 13.14
C LEU A 83 22.89 -10.33 14.47
N TYR A 84 22.69 -9.07 14.81
CA TYR A 84 23.10 -8.48 16.08
C TYR A 84 21.89 -7.83 16.76
N ASP A 85 21.90 -7.81 18.09
CA ASP A 85 20.93 -7.03 18.86
C ASP A 85 21.33 -5.54 18.96
N ASN A 86 20.51 -4.75 19.67
CA ASN A 86 20.75 -3.33 19.91
C ASN A 86 21.93 -3.03 20.86
N LYS A 87 22.60 -4.05 21.39
CA LYS A 87 23.85 -3.97 22.17
C LYS A 87 25.03 -4.49 21.36
N LEU A 88 24.84 -4.73 20.06
CA LEU A 88 25.82 -5.32 19.15
C LEU A 88 26.29 -6.71 19.60
N GLN A 89 25.45 -7.45 20.34
CA GLN A 89 25.70 -8.84 20.67
C GLN A 89 25.21 -9.71 19.51
N GLN A 90 26.09 -10.60 19.04
CA GLN A 90 25.75 -11.49 17.93
C GLN A 90 24.67 -12.49 18.34
N LEU A 91 23.56 -12.49 17.59
CA LEU A 91 22.46 -13.45 17.70
C LEU A 91 22.56 -14.56 16.66
N MET A 92 23.06 -14.25 15.45
CA MET A 92 23.29 -15.22 14.37
C MET A 92 24.54 -14.90 13.55
N GLY A 93 25.11 -15.93 12.94
CA GLY A 93 26.27 -15.88 12.05
C GLY A 93 27.36 -16.88 12.47
N TYR A 94 28.22 -17.29 11.54
CA TYR A 94 29.24 -18.32 11.78
C TYR A 94 30.55 -17.78 12.36
N LYS A 95 30.77 -16.46 12.25
CA LYS A 95 31.92 -15.73 12.80
C LYS A 95 31.43 -14.40 13.37
N GLU A 96 32.23 -13.81 14.25
CA GLU A 96 32.02 -12.44 14.71
C GLU A 96 32.54 -11.45 13.65
N VAL A 97 31.76 -10.40 13.39
CA VAL A 97 32.07 -9.31 12.45
C VAL A 97 32.31 -8.03 13.25
N CYS A 98 33.32 -7.25 12.86
CA CYS A 98 33.72 -6.07 13.61
C CYS A 98 32.77 -4.90 13.35
N LEU A 99 31.90 -4.58 14.31
CA LEU A 99 30.95 -3.46 14.24
C LEU A 99 31.38 -2.24 15.06
N ASP A 100 32.68 -2.06 15.29
CA ASP A 100 33.23 -0.95 16.11
C ASP A 100 32.77 0.43 15.61
N ALA A 101 32.63 0.60 14.29
CA ALA A 101 32.15 1.83 13.68
C ALA A 101 30.72 2.23 14.11
N TYR A 102 29.92 1.29 14.63
CA TYR A 102 28.53 1.48 15.02
C TYR A 102 28.32 1.60 16.54
N GLN A 103 29.39 1.46 17.35
CA GLN A 103 29.30 1.52 18.83
C GLN A 103 28.83 2.87 19.38
N SER A 104 29.06 3.96 18.63
CA SER A 104 28.63 5.31 19.03
C SER A 104 27.16 5.60 18.74
N ILE A 105 26.43 4.66 18.12
CA ILE A 105 24.99 4.83 17.88
C ILE A 105 24.25 4.69 19.20
N ASP A 106 23.47 5.72 19.55
CA ASP A 106 22.54 5.66 20.68
C ASP A 106 21.28 4.89 20.28
N PHE A 107 21.37 3.55 20.32
CA PHE A 107 20.24 2.67 20.01
C PHE A 107 19.04 2.86 20.94
N SER A 108 19.25 3.35 22.18
CA SER A 108 18.16 3.61 23.12
C SER A 108 17.26 4.76 22.66
N SER A 109 17.83 5.78 22.02
CA SER A 109 17.07 6.87 21.40
C SER A 109 16.23 6.41 20.20
N LEU A 110 16.65 5.33 19.53
CA LEU A 110 15.95 4.74 18.38
C LEU A 110 14.79 3.82 18.81
N GLU A 111 14.78 3.35 20.06
CA GLU A 111 13.64 2.57 20.59
C GLU A 111 12.34 3.38 20.56
N ALA A 112 12.38 4.71 20.67
CA ALA A 112 11.22 5.58 20.50
C ALA A 112 10.57 5.50 19.10
N ILE A 113 11.33 5.12 18.07
CA ILE A 113 10.80 4.84 16.73
C ILE A 113 10.01 3.52 16.75
N THR A 114 10.51 2.52 17.49
CA THR A 114 9.84 1.23 17.70
C THR A 114 8.59 1.31 18.59
N GLU A 115 8.51 2.32 19.48
CA GLU A 115 7.33 2.56 20.32
C GLU A 115 6.09 2.99 19.52
N LYS A 116 6.28 3.65 18.36
CA LYS A 116 5.19 3.99 17.44
C LYS A 116 4.79 2.76 16.63
N ASP A 117 4.12 1.82 17.29
CA ASP A 117 3.66 0.59 16.66
C ASP A 117 2.57 0.86 15.60
N PHE A 118 2.96 0.84 14.32
CA PHE A 118 2.05 1.01 13.19
C PHE A 118 1.31 -0.28 12.77
N SER A 119 1.50 -1.39 13.49
CA SER A 119 0.96 -2.71 13.12
C SER A 119 -0.55 -2.66 12.87
N THR A 120 -1.32 -1.94 13.70
CA THR A 120 -2.77 -1.85 13.52
C THR A 120 -3.16 -1.22 12.19
N TYR A 121 -2.48 -0.15 11.77
CA TYR A 121 -2.71 0.52 10.49
C TYR A 121 -2.28 -0.37 9.33
N GLN A 122 -1.11 -1.00 9.42
CA GLN A 122 -0.62 -1.92 8.39
C GLN A 122 -1.55 -3.12 8.21
N LEU A 123 -2.04 -3.73 9.31
CA LEU A 123 -3.03 -4.81 9.23
C LEU A 123 -4.33 -4.35 8.56
N LYS A 124 -4.83 -3.16 8.91
CA LYS A 124 -6.06 -2.62 8.31
C LYS A 124 -5.88 -2.37 6.81
N ASN A 125 -4.77 -1.73 6.43
CA ASN A 125 -4.45 -1.42 5.04
C ASN A 125 -4.18 -2.69 4.22
N GLY A 126 -3.44 -3.65 4.78
CA GLY A 126 -3.16 -4.94 4.14
C GLY A 126 -4.44 -5.73 3.88
N ARG A 127 -5.35 -5.82 4.86
CA ARG A 127 -6.67 -6.43 4.68
C ARG A 127 -7.50 -5.70 3.62
N HIS A 128 -7.54 -4.37 3.66
CA HIS A 128 -8.26 -3.57 2.67
C HIS A 128 -7.73 -3.82 1.24
N ALA A 129 -6.40 -3.78 1.06
CA ALA A 129 -5.75 -4.03 -0.22
C ALA A 129 -5.96 -5.47 -0.69
N LEU A 130 -5.88 -6.45 0.22
CA LEU A 130 -6.16 -7.85 -0.10
C LEU A 130 -7.60 -8.07 -0.55
N ILE A 131 -8.60 -7.45 0.09
CA ILE A 131 -10.03 -7.63 -0.26
C ILE A 131 -10.40 -6.88 -1.54
N THR A 132 -9.97 -5.63 -1.67
CA THR A 132 -10.35 -4.77 -2.81
C THR A 132 -9.46 -4.98 -4.03
N GLY A 133 -8.23 -5.45 -3.83
CA GLY A 133 -7.18 -5.50 -4.85
C GLY A 133 -6.55 -4.15 -5.17
N MET A 134 -6.88 -3.09 -4.40
CA MET A 134 -6.29 -1.76 -4.57
C MET A 134 -4.98 -1.66 -3.79
N TYR A 135 -3.89 -1.41 -4.51
CA TYR A 135 -2.57 -1.17 -3.95
C TYR A 135 -2.06 0.23 -4.31
N PRO A 136 -1.10 0.78 -3.55
CA PRO A 136 -0.44 2.03 -3.90
C PRO A 136 0.13 2.01 -5.32
N ALA A 137 0.01 3.12 -6.04
CA ALA A 137 0.42 3.20 -7.44
C ALA A 137 1.94 3.01 -7.67
N ASN A 138 2.75 3.28 -6.64
CA ASN A 138 4.20 3.08 -6.65
C ASN A 138 4.61 1.62 -6.38
N LEU A 139 3.69 0.76 -5.96
CA LEU A 139 4.00 -0.64 -5.74
C LEU A 139 4.29 -1.32 -7.09
N ASN A 140 5.38 -2.08 -7.16
CA ASN A 140 5.69 -2.88 -8.34
C ASN A 140 4.54 -3.85 -8.63
N LYS A 141 3.89 -3.72 -9.80
CA LYS A 141 2.73 -4.54 -10.20
C LYS A 141 3.02 -6.04 -10.29
N LYS A 142 4.30 -6.41 -10.38
CA LYS A 142 4.76 -7.81 -10.43
C LYS A 142 5.06 -8.39 -9.05
N LEU A 143 5.19 -7.55 -8.02
CA LEU A 143 5.51 -7.98 -6.66
C LEU A 143 4.29 -8.60 -5.99
N ILE A 144 4.41 -9.81 -5.47
CA ILE A 144 3.33 -10.42 -4.68
C ILE A 144 3.38 -9.83 -3.28
N LYS A 145 2.39 -9.03 -2.89
CA LYS A 145 2.35 -8.36 -1.59
C LYS A 145 1.57 -9.15 -0.55
N HIS A 146 0.54 -9.87 -0.97
CA HIS A 146 -0.25 -10.71 -0.08
C HIS A 146 -0.61 -12.04 -0.72
N LEU A 147 -0.45 -13.12 0.03
CA LEU A 147 -1.06 -14.41 -0.29
C LEU A 147 -2.27 -14.61 0.59
N TYR A 148 -3.32 -15.21 0.05
CA TYR A 148 -4.42 -15.77 0.83
C TYR A 148 -4.43 -17.28 0.60
N ILE A 149 -4.50 -18.05 1.68
CA ILE A 149 -4.58 -19.51 1.64
C ILE A 149 -5.81 -19.97 2.46
N ASP A 150 -6.54 -20.95 1.95
CA ASP A 150 -7.67 -21.54 2.69
C ASP A 150 -7.23 -22.31 3.92
N ASP A 151 -6.16 -23.09 3.78
CA ASP A 151 -5.67 -24.02 4.77
C ASP A 151 -4.15 -23.93 4.84
N MET A 152 -3.59 -24.07 6.04
CA MET A 152 -2.15 -24.00 6.26
C MET A 152 -1.39 -25.10 5.50
N GLY A 153 -2.01 -26.27 5.27
CA GLY A 153 -1.40 -27.38 4.54
C GLY A 153 -1.09 -27.05 3.08
N LEU A 154 -1.71 -26.02 2.51
CA LEU A 154 -1.39 -25.57 1.15
C LEU A 154 0.00 -24.93 1.04
N LEU A 155 0.63 -24.53 2.15
CA LEU A 155 1.95 -23.89 2.11
C LEU A 155 3.02 -24.80 1.52
N ASP A 156 2.93 -26.11 1.77
CA ASP A 156 3.90 -27.09 1.29
C ASP A 156 3.79 -27.31 -0.23
N ASP A 157 2.63 -27.00 -0.82
CA ASP A 157 2.36 -27.14 -2.25
C ASP A 157 2.64 -25.83 -3.05
N ILE A 158 2.89 -24.72 -2.35
CA ILE A 158 3.23 -23.45 -3.00
C ILE A 158 4.70 -23.46 -3.39
N SER A 159 4.98 -23.25 -4.69
CA SER A 159 6.35 -23.18 -5.19
C SER A 159 7.18 -22.11 -4.48
N ASP A 160 8.42 -22.43 -4.11
CA ASP A 160 9.38 -21.47 -3.53
C ASP A 160 9.59 -20.22 -4.39
N THR A 161 9.43 -20.35 -5.72
CA THR A 161 9.53 -19.20 -6.63
C THR A 161 8.47 -18.14 -6.35
N ILE A 162 7.33 -18.50 -5.76
CA ILE A 162 6.30 -17.57 -5.30
C ILE A 162 6.82 -16.77 -4.12
N PHE A 163 7.37 -17.44 -3.11
CA PHE A 163 7.96 -16.81 -1.93
C PHE A 163 9.14 -15.91 -2.30
N ASN A 164 9.99 -16.33 -3.24
CA ASN A 164 11.10 -15.53 -3.75
C ASN A 164 10.65 -14.22 -4.44
N ASN A 165 9.45 -14.22 -5.04
CA ASN A 165 8.86 -13.06 -5.70
C ASN A 165 7.83 -12.30 -4.83
N MET A 166 7.69 -12.69 -3.56
CA MET A 166 6.94 -11.91 -2.59
C MET A 166 7.79 -10.75 -2.07
N GLY A 167 7.15 -9.60 -1.85
CA GLY A 167 7.81 -8.45 -1.20
C GLY A 167 8.31 -8.82 0.18
N ILE A 168 9.48 -8.31 0.59
CA ILE A 168 10.00 -8.65 1.92
C ILE A 168 8.98 -8.22 2.99
N ASN A 169 8.42 -7.01 2.94
CA ASN A 169 7.30 -6.66 3.82
C ASN A 169 5.93 -7.11 3.30
N SER A 170 5.75 -8.42 3.13
CA SER A 170 4.47 -9.05 2.72
C SER A 170 3.92 -9.96 3.81
N ALA A 171 2.66 -10.39 3.65
CA ALA A 171 2.01 -11.31 4.57
C ALA A 171 1.26 -12.43 3.85
N ILE A 172 1.13 -13.56 4.54
CA ILE A 172 0.26 -14.66 4.14
C ILE A 172 -0.95 -14.64 5.05
N TYR A 173 -2.15 -14.56 4.48
CA TYR A 173 -3.41 -14.61 5.19
C TYR A 173 -3.97 -16.02 5.11
N CYS A 174 -4.20 -16.65 6.26
CA CYS A 174 -4.70 -18.01 6.35
C CYS A 174 -6.08 -18.04 7.02
N LYS A 175 -7.02 -18.74 6.39
CA LYS A 175 -8.39 -18.89 6.91
C LYS A 175 -8.45 -19.91 8.04
N GLU A 176 -7.96 -21.12 7.79
CA GLU A 176 -7.94 -22.19 8.79
C GLU A 176 -6.54 -22.31 9.39
N THR A 177 -6.31 -21.63 10.51
CA THR A 177 -5.08 -21.80 11.29
C THR A 177 -5.20 -23.06 12.14
N MET A 178 -4.42 -24.09 11.84
CA MET A 178 -4.33 -25.25 12.72
C MET A 178 -3.61 -24.86 14.01
N GLU A 179 -4.33 -24.89 15.15
CA GLU A 179 -3.72 -24.72 16.47
C GLU A 179 -2.68 -25.83 16.68
N GLY A 180 -1.42 -25.45 16.95
CA GLY A 180 -0.37 -26.38 17.39
C GLY A 180 0.47 -27.03 16.30
N GLN A 181 0.32 -26.68 15.02
CA GLN A 181 1.29 -27.03 13.98
C GLN A 181 2.27 -25.88 13.75
N ASN A 182 3.55 -26.12 14.12
CA ASN A 182 4.67 -25.30 13.67
C ASN A 182 4.88 -25.58 12.16
N TYR A 183 4.02 -25.04 11.30
CA TYR A 183 4.37 -24.91 9.89
C TYR A 183 5.64 -24.07 9.76
N SER A 184 6.50 -24.51 8.85
CA SER A 184 7.94 -24.59 9.05
C SER A 184 8.59 -23.26 9.47
N ASP A 185 9.66 -23.37 10.27
CA ASP A 185 10.63 -22.28 10.47
C ASP A 185 11.25 -21.75 9.15
N LEU A 186 10.88 -22.33 8.00
CA LEU A 186 11.39 -21.99 6.67
C LEU A 186 10.57 -20.89 5.97
N ILE A 187 9.32 -20.61 6.36
CA ILE A 187 8.55 -19.52 5.73
C ILE A 187 8.94 -18.17 6.35
N PRO A 188 9.53 -17.23 5.58
CA PRO A 188 10.06 -15.97 6.11
C PRO A 188 9.00 -14.87 6.25
N PHE A 189 7.72 -15.20 6.05
CA PHE A 189 6.62 -14.24 6.05
C PHE A 189 5.72 -14.41 7.28
N PRO A 190 5.17 -13.30 7.83
CA PRO A 190 4.15 -13.38 8.85
C PRO A 190 2.90 -14.04 8.28
N ILE A 191 2.34 -14.96 9.07
CA ILE A 191 1.09 -15.66 8.77
C ILE A 191 0.00 -15.08 9.66
N LEU A 192 -1.02 -14.50 9.05
CA LEU A 192 -2.07 -13.72 9.69
C LEU A 192 -3.42 -14.41 9.50
N SER A 193 -4.28 -14.39 10.52
CA SER A 193 -5.65 -14.93 10.42
C SER A 193 -6.55 -14.05 9.55
N THR A 194 -7.48 -14.67 8.82
CA THR A 194 -8.52 -13.95 8.04
C THR A 194 -9.76 -13.59 8.84
N ASN A 195 -9.87 -13.95 10.13
CA ASN A 195 -11.10 -13.76 10.92
C ASN A 195 -11.67 -12.34 10.83
N GLU A 196 -10.80 -11.33 10.87
CA GLU A 196 -11.22 -9.95 10.79
C GLU A 196 -11.70 -9.53 9.38
N ILE A 197 -11.19 -10.17 8.32
CA ILE A 197 -11.70 -9.98 6.96
C ILE A 197 -13.15 -10.47 6.91
N ASP A 198 -13.40 -11.67 7.43
CA ASP A 198 -14.74 -12.27 7.47
C ASP A 198 -15.69 -11.42 8.31
N LEU A 199 -15.23 -10.91 9.45
CA LEU A 199 -16.01 -9.98 10.29
C LEU A 199 -16.35 -8.68 9.55
N SER A 200 -15.40 -8.02 8.90
CA SER A 200 -15.65 -6.80 8.12
C SER A 200 -16.67 -7.04 6.98
N ILE A 201 -16.58 -8.18 6.29
CA ILE A 201 -17.54 -8.55 5.25
C ILE A 201 -18.93 -8.80 5.84
N SER A 202 -19.02 -9.54 6.96
CA SER A 202 -20.30 -9.81 7.64
C SER A 202 -20.99 -8.53 8.15
N ARG A 203 -20.20 -7.53 8.55
CA ARG A 203 -20.66 -6.19 8.95
C ARG A 203 -21.03 -5.29 7.78
N LYS A 204 -20.90 -5.78 6.53
CA LYS A 204 -21.12 -5.04 5.29
C LYS A 204 -20.23 -3.81 5.15
N GLU A 205 -19.03 -3.84 5.73
CA GLU A 205 -18.01 -2.82 5.48
C GLU A 205 -17.46 -2.93 4.05
N TYR A 206 -17.52 -4.12 3.46
CA TYR A 206 -17.23 -4.37 2.06
C TYR A 206 -18.44 -5.03 1.39
N ILE A 207 -18.77 -4.58 0.18
CA ILE A 207 -19.86 -5.15 -0.61
C ILE A 207 -19.41 -5.49 -2.02
N THR A 208 -20.18 -6.29 -2.73
CA THR A 208 -19.92 -6.65 -4.12
C THR A 208 -20.68 -5.72 -5.06
N ILE A 209 -20.10 -5.43 -6.22
CA ILE A 209 -20.80 -4.78 -7.34
C ILE A 209 -20.38 -5.42 -8.65
N THR A 210 -21.16 -5.18 -9.69
CA THR A 210 -20.86 -5.53 -11.07
C THR A 210 -20.07 -4.42 -11.76
N LYS A 211 -19.44 -4.76 -12.90
CA LYS A 211 -18.80 -3.78 -13.78
C LYS A 211 -19.77 -2.67 -14.22
N THR A 212 -20.98 -3.06 -14.61
CA THR A 212 -22.01 -2.12 -15.07
C THR A 212 -22.42 -1.15 -13.97
N GLU A 213 -22.58 -1.63 -12.73
CA GLU A 213 -22.86 -0.75 -11.58
C GLU A 213 -21.72 0.22 -11.32
N LEU A 214 -20.47 -0.25 -11.38
CA LEU A 214 -19.29 0.61 -11.23
C LEU A 214 -19.29 1.71 -12.30
N ASP A 215 -19.47 1.34 -13.56
CA ASP A 215 -19.44 2.29 -14.68
C ASP A 215 -20.54 3.35 -14.56
N ASN A 216 -21.74 2.95 -14.12
CA ASN A 216 -22.85 3.87 -13.83
C ASN A 216 -22.53 4.83 -12.67
N ILE A 217 -21.94 4.31 -11.59
CA ILE A 217 -21.52 5.12 -10.44
C ILE A 217 -20.48 6.15 -10.88
N LEU A 218 -19.42 5.71 -11.58
CA LEU A 218 -18.36 6.60 -12.03
C LEU A 218 -18.88 7.65 -13.01
N HIS A 219 -19.77 7.29 -13.92
CA HIS A 219 -20.41 8.24 -14.83
C HIS A 219 -21.24 9.28 -14.06
N SER A 220 -22.05 8.84 -13.10
CA SER A 220 -22.84 9.75 -12.24
C SER A 220 -21.94 10.72 -11.46
N ILE A 221 -20.84 10.24 -10.88
CA ILE A 221 -19.89 11.10 -10.14
C ILE A 221 -19.24 12.12 -11.08
N LYS A 222 -18.84 11.71 -12.29
CA LYS A 222 -18.29 12.64 -13.30
C LYS A 222 -19.27 13.76 -13.61
N GLU A 223 -20.54 13.44 -13.85
CA GLU A 223 -21.55 14.43 -14.25
C GLU A 223 -22.05 15.31 -13.11
N THR A 224 -22.06 14.80 -11.87
CA THR A 224 -22.73 15.47 -10.75
C THR A 224 -21.80 15.94 -9.64
N SER A 225 -20.53 15.53 -9.66
CA SER A 225 -19.54 15.57 -8.55
C SER A 225 -19.96 14.80 -7.29
N GLN A 226 -21.15 14.21 -7.26
CA GLN A 226 -21.77 13.67 -6.06
C GLN A 226 -21.42 12.20 -5.87
N VAL A 227 -20.94 11.87 -4.68
CA VAL A 227 -20.69 10.51 -4.22
C VAL A 227 -21.65 10.21 -3.07
N VAL A 228 -22.31 9.05 -3.14
CA VAL A 228 -23.25 8.57 -2.13
C VAL A 228 -22.68 7.31 -1.48
N ASN A 229 -22.60 7.30 -0.15
CA ASN A 229 -22.14 6.18 0.68
C ASN A 229 -23.01 6.09 1.95
N GLU A 230 -24.30 5.83 1.78
CA GLU A 230 -25.26 5.80 2.89
C GLU A 230 -24.93 4.76 3.96
N SER A 231 -24.43 3.60 3.53
CA SER A 231 -24.06 2.49 4.40
C SER A 231 -22.65 2.61 4.99
N GLN A 232 -21.91 3.68 4.67
CA GLN A 232 -20.54 3.90 5.14
C GLN A 232 -19.61 2.72 4.85
N ILE A 233 -19.74 2.14 3.66
CA ILE A 233 -18.87 1.05 3.21
C ILE A 233 -17.44 1.59 3.06
N LEU A 234 -16.46 0.76 3.40
CA LEU A 234 -15.04 1.03 3.22
C LEU A 234 -14.59 0.76 1.78
N GLY A 235 -15.32 -0.08 1.03
CA GLY A 235 -15.01 -0.33 -0.37
C GLY A 235 -15.76 -1.53 -0.95
N TYR A 236 -15.30 -1.94 -2.12
CA TYR A 236 -15.88 -3.07 -2.85
C TYR A 236 -14.93 -4.25 -2.89
N ILE A 237 -15.48 -5.45 -2.68
CA ILE A 237 -14.74 -6.69 -2.82
C ILE A 237 -14.31 -6.84 -4.28
N ASP A 238 -13.04 -7.16 -4.49
CA ASP A 238 -12.45 -7.34 -5.82
C ASP A 238 -12.61 -6.15 -6.78
N TYR A 239 -12.65 -4.94 -6.21
CA TYR A 239 -12.71 -3.69 -6.98
C TYR A 239 -11.69 -3.64 -8.12
N ALA A 240 -10.44 -4.05 -7.90
CA ALA A 240 -9.42 -4.05 -8.95
C ALA A 240 -9.76 -4.98 -10.13
N THR A 241 -10.36 -6.14 -9.85
CA THR A 241 -10.83 -7.05 -10.90
C THR A 241 -12.00 -6.43 -11.66
N ILE A 242 -12.98 -5.89 -10.95
CA ILE A 242 -14.15 -5.21 -11.54
C ILE A 242 -13.72 -3.99 -12.36
N ALA A 243 -12.71 -3.25 -11.90
CA ALA A 243 -12.20 -2.05 -12.54
C ALA A 243 -11.13 -2.33 -13.60
N ASN A 244 -10.81 -3.60 -13.90
CA ASN A 244 -9.75 -4.01 -14.83
C ASN A 244 -8.37 -3.39 -14.52
N ILE A 245 -8.04 -3.23 -13.22
CA ILE A 245 -6.73 -2.76 -12.79
C ILE A 245 -5.74 -3.92 -12.91
N GLU A 246 -4.61 -3.67 -13.58
CA GLU A 246 -3.57 -4.66 -13.80
C GLU A 246 -2.68 -4.83 -12.55
N GLY A 247 -2.26 -6.07 -12.28
CA GLY A 247 -1.33 -6.39 -11.20
C GLY A 247 -1.42 -7.85 -10.76
N CYS A 248 -0.37 -8.30 -10.08
CA CYS A 248 -0.22 -9.60 -9.41
C CYS A 248 0.05 -9.42 -7.90
N ASN A 249 -0.39 -8.30 -7.31
CA ASN A 249 -0.04 -8.00 -5.92
C ASN A 249 -0.74 -8.88 -4.88
N ARG A 250 -1.71 -9.70 -5.30
CA ARG A 250 -2.36 -10.70 -4.48
C ARG A 250 -2.65 -11.99 -5.25
N LEU A 251 -2.54 -13.11 -4.56
CA LEU A 251 -2.97 -14.42 -5.06
C LEU A 251 -3.78 -15.14 -3.98
N PHE A 252 -4.76 -15.93 -4.43
CA PHE A 252 -5.63 -16.71 -3.56
C PHE A 252 -5.47 -18.18 -3.90
N TYR A 253 -5.04 -18.97 -2.94
CA TYR A 253 -4.81 -20.40 -3.06
C TYR A 253 -5.89 -21.16 -2.30
N SER A 254 -6.47 -22.13 -2.98
CA SER A 254 -7.40 -23.09 -2.42
C SER A 254 -7.13 -24.47 -3.00
N ALA A 255 -7.66 -25.51 -2.34
CA ALA A 255 -7.44 -26.91 -2.76
C ALA A 255 -7.83 -27.20 -4.22
N ASP A 256 -8.68 -26.37 -4.83
CA ASP A 256 -9.15 -26.51 -6.20
C ASP A 256 -8.47 -25.56 -7.22
N GLY A 257 -7.50 -24.76 -6.78
CA GLY A 257 -6.66 -23.96 -7.67
C GLY A 257 -6.18 -22.61 -7.12
N ILE A 258 -5.65 -21.81 -8.06
CA ILE A 258 -5.13 -20.47 -7.80
C ILE A 258 -6.05 -19.43 -8.46
N TYR A 259 -6.37 -18.38 -7.73
CA TYR A 259 -7.29 -17.32 -8.13
C TYR A 259 -6.66 -15.93 -7.99
N LYS A 260 -7.14 -14.99 -8.79
CA LYS A 260 -6.69 -13.58 -8.79
C LYS A 260 -7.47 -12.71 -7.82
N ASP A 261 -8.61 -13.21 -7.35
CA ASP A 261 -9.65 -12.44 -6.67
C ASP A 261 -10.21 -13.20 -5.46
N TYR A 262 -10.70 -12.45 -4.48
CA TYR A 262 -11.20 -12.97 -3.21
C TYR A 262 -12.41 -13.87 -3.39
N LEU A 263 -13.35 -13.47 -4.27
CA LEU A 263 -14.57 -14.21 -4.56
C LEU A 263 -14.34 -15.42 -5.49
N ARG A 264 -13.09 -15.68 -5.91
CA ARG A 264 -12.71 -16.80 -6.78
C ARG A 264 -13.46 -16.84 -8.11
N THR A 265 -13.79 -15.69 -8.66
CA THR A 265 -14.46 -15.60 -9.96
C THR A 265 -13.46 -15.68 -11.13
N ASN A 266 -12.18 -15.40 -10.87
CA ASN A 266 -11.11 -15.43 -11.85
C ASN A 266 -10.03 -16.45 -11.46
N ARG A 267 -10.27 -17.70 -11.88
CA ARG A 267 -9.30 -18.80 -11.69
C ARG A 267 -8.15 -18.69 -12.69
N LEU A 268 -6.93 -18.63 -12.17
CA LEU A 268 -5.69 -18.65 -12.94
C LEU A 268 -5.29 -20.08 -13.31
N SER A 269 -5.39 -21.01 -12.36
CA SER A 269 -5.00 -22.41 -12.56
C SER A 269 -5.82 -23.35 -11.69
N LYS A 270 -5.92 -24.62 -12.10
CA LYS A 270 -6.40 -25.73 -11.25
C LYS A 270 -5.26 -26.41 -10.48
N GLN A 271 -4.02 -26.21 -10.91
CA GLN A 271 -2.82 -26.72 -10.27
C GLN A 271 -2.27 -25.65 -9.33
N ILE A 272 -1.94 -26.07 -8.10
CA ILE A 272 -1.46 -25.22 -7.00
C ILE A 272 0.06 -25.06 -7.07
N GLU A 273 0.77 -26.12 -7.46
CA GLU A 273 2.23 -26.16 -7.67
C GLU A 273 2.64 -25.48 -8.99
N LEU A 274 2.37 -24.18 -9.13
CA LEU A 274 2.88 -23.38 -10.25
C LEU A 274 4.03 -22.48 -9.82
N SER A 275 5.02 -22.37 -10.70
CA SER A 275 6.07 -21.38 -10.53
C SER A 275 5.55 -19.95 -10.77
N TYR A 276 6.27 -18.97 -10.23
CA TYR A 276 5.97 -17.56 -10.48
C TYR A 276 5.97 -17.21 -11.97
N GLN A 277 6.91 -17.75 -12.75
CA GLN A 277 7.01 -17.49 -14.19
C GLN A 277 5.79 -18.01 -14.96
N GLU A 278 5.31 -19.21 -14.63
CA GLU A 278 4.10 -19.78 -15.23
C GLU A 278 2.86 -18.93 -14.91
N LEU A 279 2.73 -18.48 -13.67
CA LEU A 279 1.65 -17.56 -13.27
C LEU A 279 1.71 -16.24 -14.03
N MET A 280 2.90 -15.66 -14.21
CA MET A 280 3.06 -14.43 -14.97
C MET A 280 2.69 -14.61 -16.45
N ILE A 281 2.99 -15.77 -17.04
CA ILE A 281 2.55 -16.10 -18.41
C ILE A 281 1.02 -16.15 -18.48
N ILE A 282 0.37 -16.81 -17.52
CA ILE A 282 -1.11 -16.89 -17.45
C ILE A 282 -1.72 -15.48 -17.33
N LEU A 283 -1.14 -14.64 -16.46
CA LEU A 283 -1.61 -13.28 -16.24
C LEU A 283 -1.42 -12.38 -17.47
N SER A 284 -0.30 -12.54 -18.20
CA SER A 284 -0.05 -11.76 -19.42
C SER A 284 -1.00 -12.11 -20.58
N ASN A 285 -1.47 -13.36 -20.63
CA ASN A 285 -2.40 -13.82 -21.67
C ASN A 285 -3.86 -13.42 -21.42
N ASN A 286 -4.18 -12.85 -20.25
CA ASN A 286 -5.52 -12.38 -19.93
C ASN A 286 -5.84 -11.07 -20.70
N LYS A 287 -6.43 -11.22 -21.90
CA LYS A 287 -6.75 -10.12 -22.84
C LYS A 287 -7.76 -9.07 -22.35
N ASN A 288 -8.38 -9.25 -21.18
CA ASN A 288 -9.38 -8.33 -20.63
C ASN A 288 -8.78 -7.13 -19.89
N VAL A 289 -7.45 -7.08 -19.82
CA VAL A 289 -6.71 -6.05 -19.11
C VAL A 289 -6.43 -4.91 -20.09
N THR A 290 -7.35 -3.94 -20.14
CA THR A 290 -7.09 -2.66 -20.79
C THR A 290 -6.62 -1.70 -19.71
N SER A 291 -5.43 -1.12 -19.87
CA SER A 291 -4.93 -0.06 -18.99
C SER A 291 -6.02 1.01 -18.85
N THR A 292 -6.66 1.08 -17.70
CA THR A 292 -7.83 1.93 -17.51
C THR A 292 -7.41 3.39 -17.50
N LYS A 293 -7.68 4.09 -18.61
CA LYS A 293 -7.43 5.53 -18.79
C LYS A 293 -8.42 6.43 -18.04
N ASN A 294 -9.23 5.90 -17.13
CA ASN A 294 -10.21 6.70 -16.39
C ASN A 294 -9.69 6.97 -14.98
N PRO A 295 -9.15 8.16 -14.67
CA PRO A 295 -8.56 8.47 -13.38
C PRO A 295 -9.55 8.32 -12.21
N MET A 296 -10.86 8.42 -12.49
CA MET A 296 -11.92 8.20 -11.50
C MET A 296 -11.91 6.81 -10.89
N ILE A 297 -11.38 5.80 -11.59
CA ILE A 297 -11.23 4.45 -11.05
C ILE A 297 -10.27 4.44 -9.84
N LEU A 298 -9.23 5.27 -9.86
CA LEU A 298 -8.29 5.36 -8.74
C LEU A 298 -8.82 6.25 -7.62
N LEU A 299 -9.58 7.29 -7.97
CA LEU A 299 -10.11 8.25 -7.00
C LEU A 299 -11.33 7.75 -6.24
N TYR A 300 -12.15 6.89 -6.85
CA TYR A 300 -13.41 6.50 -6.23
C TYR A 300 -13.24 5.76 -4.89
N PRO A 301 -12.33 4.78 -4.75
CA PRO A 301 -12.03 4.19 -3.44
C PRO A 301 -11.56 5.22 -2.40
N LEU A 302 -10.75 6.20 -2.82
CA LEU A 302 -10.33 7.31 -1.97
C LEU A 302 -11.54 8.12 -1.49
N PHE A 303 -12.50 8.44 -2.37
CA PHE A 303 -13.70 9.17 -1.98
C PHE A 303 -14.51 8.42 -0.91
N LEU A 304 -14.68 7.10 -1.05
CA LEU A 304 -15.35 6.28 -0.02
C LEU A 304 -14.60 6.36 1.32
N GLY A 305 -13.27 6.20 1.30
CA GLY A 305 -12.44 6.30 2.50
C GLY A 305 -12.54 7.67 3.17
N LEU A 306 -12.47 8.76 2.39
CA LEU A 306 -12.63 10.13 2.90
C LEU A 306 -14.02 10.34 3.49
N MET A 307 -15.08 9.88 2.83
CA MET A 307 -16.47 9.95 3.31
C MET A 307 -16.65 9.24 4.66
N CYS A 308 -16.06 8.04 4.82
CA CYS A 308 -16.08 7.31 6.09
C CYS A 308 -15.33 8.07 7.20
N SER A 309 -14.17 8.66 6.90
CA SER A 309 -13.40 9.45 7.88
C SER A 309 -14.15 10.69 8.36
N ILE A 310 -14.84 11.40 7.45
CA ILE A 310 -15.64 12.58 7.80
C ILE A 310 -17.09 12.24 8.20
N LYS A 311 -17.44 10.94 8.23
CA LYS A 311 -18.78 10.41 8.54
C LYS A 311 -19.91 10.99 7.67
N SER A 312 -19.60 11.31 6.42
CA SER A 312 -20.57 11.86 5.46
C SER A 312 -21.19 10.76 4.62
N LYS A 313 -22.52 10.79 4.49
CA LYS A 313 -23.29 9.85 3.64
C LYS A 313 -23.41 10.32 2.19
N CYS A 314 -23.28 11.61 1.95
CA CYS A 314 -23.38 12.23 0.63
C CYS A 314 -22.43 13.43 0.58
N SER A 315 -21.53 13.45 -0.39
CA SER A 315 -20.53 14.52 -0.55
C SER A 315 -20.34 14.84 -2.02
N LYS A 316 -20.04 16.10 -2.32
CA LYS A 316 -19.55 16.52 -3.63
C LYS A 316 -18.03 16.63 -3.59
N PHE A 317 -17.37 15.97 -4.54
CA PHE A 317 -15.92 15.98 -4.70
C PHE A 317 -15.52 16.82 -5.89
N ILE A 318 -14.67 17.81 -5.65
CA ILE A 318 -14.19 18.77 -6.65
C ILE A 318 -12.79 18.33 -7.07
N THR A 319 -12.69 17.84 -8.30
CA THR A 319 -11.47 17.37 -8.95
C THR A 319 -11.47 17.82 -10.41
N PRO A 320 -10.36 17.65 -11.17
CA PRO A 320 -10.40 17.86 -12.61
C PRO A 320 -11.45 16.99 -13.32
N TYR A 321 -11.75 15.81 -12.76
CA TYR A 321 -12.55 14.76 -13.40
C TYR A 321 -14.03 14.76 -13.00
N THR A 322 -14.50 15.75 -12.23
CA THR A 322 -15.89 15.84 -11.77
C THR A 322 -16.49 17.20 -12.13
N SER A 323 -17.76 17.23 -12.51
CA SER A 323 -18.51 18.45 -12.79
C SER A 323 -19.14 19.00 -11.51
N PHE A 324 -18.66 20.13 -11.01
CA PHE A 324 -19.26 20.83 -9.86
C PHE A 324 -19.94 22.14 -10.31
N GLN A 325 -19.16 23.14 -10.73
CA GLN A 325 -19.63 24.36 -11.39
C GLN A 325 -19.15 24.44 -12.85
N PHE A 326 -18.00 23.84 -13.15
CA PHE A 326 -17.45 23.73 -14.50
C PHE A 326 -17.54 22.28 -15.00
N PRO A 327 -17.59 22.03 -16.32
CA PRO A 327 -17.52 20.67 -16.86
C PRO A 327 -16.27 19.91 -16.39
N TYR A 328 -16.33 18.58 -16.26
CA TYR A 328 -15.13 17.77 -16.05
C TYR A 328 -14.19 17.83 -17.26
N GLN A 329 -12.92 17.48 -17.02
CA GLN A 329 -11.90 17.30 -18.04
C GLN A 329 -11.56 15.81 -18.18
N ASP A 330 -11.35 15.34 -19.41
CA ASP A 330 -10.94 13.96 -19.68
C ASP A 330 -9.42 13.77 -19.74
N ASN A 331 -8.66 14.85 -19.74
CA ASN A 331 -7.20 14.80 -19.81
C ASN A 331 -6.61 14.51 -18.43
N ASP A 332 -5.53 13.73 -18.40
CA ASP A 332 -4.74 13.52 -17.19
C ASP A 332 -4.24 14.86 -16.66
N SER A 333 -4.66 15.17 -15.44
CA SER A 333 -4.26 16.38 -14.71
C SER A 333 -3.56 15.95 -13.43
N ASN A 334 -2.38 16.54 -13.19
CA ASN A 334 -1.67 16.36 -11.94
C ASN A 334 -2.22 17.37 -10.93
N PHE A 335 -2.81 16.88 -9.84
CA PHE A 335 -3.36 17.71 -8.78
C PHE A 335 -3.09 17.09 -7.42
N ASN A 336 -2.87 17.94 -6.41
CA ASN A 336 -2.59 17.52 -5.04
C ASN A 336 -3.72 17.89 -4.07
N LEU A 337 -4.80 18.52 -4.55
CA LEU A 337 -5.89 19.04 -3.72
C LEU A 337 -7.24 18.56 -4.22
N ILE A 338 -8.08 18.08 -3.30
CA ILE A 338 -9.45 17.63 -3.56
C ILE A 338 -10.39 18.48 -2.74
N GLY A 339 -11.30 19.22 -3.40
CA GLY A 339 -12.36 19.92 -2.69
C GLY A 339 -13.46 18.95 -2.27
N ILE A 340 -14.01 19.13 -1.07
CA ILE A 340 -15.08 18.28 -0.52
C ILE A 340 -16.16 19.19 0.07
N LYS A 341 -17.37 19.12 -0.50
CA LYS A 341 -18.55 19.81 0.02
C LYS A 341 -19.53 18.78 0.57
N THR A 342 -19.86 18.90 1.85
CA THR A 342 -20.95 18.15 2.49
C THR A 342 -22.15 19.08 2.70
N GLU A 343 -23.22 18.57 3.33
CA GLU A 343 -24.35 19.41 3.74
C GLU A 343 -23.93 20.48 4.76
N ASP A 344 -23.06 20.12 5.71
CA ASP A 344 -22.71 20.95 6.87
C ASP A 344 -21.34 21.64 6.76
N SER A 345 -20.51 21.24 5.80
CA SER A 345 -19.10 21.66 5.78
C SER A 345 -18.49 21.76 4.40
N GLN A 346 -17.45 22.58 4.31
CA GLN A 346 -16.61 22.75 3.14
C GLN A 346 -15.16 22.55 3.54
N MET A 347 -14.52 21.60 2.85
CA MET A 347 -13.18 21.14 3.17
C MET A 347 -12.34 21.02 1.90
N CYS A 348 -11.03 21.04 2.08
CA CYS A 348 -10.06 20.67 1.07
C CYS A 348 -9.16 19.58 1.66
N TYR A 349 -8.91 18.52 0.90
CA TYR A 349 -8.01 17.44 1.26
C TYR A 349 -6.72 17.56 0.44
N SER A 350 -5.57 17.52 1.12
CA SER A 350 -4.25 17.48 0.47
C SER A 350 -3.80 16.04 0.31
N VAL A 351 -3.62 15.62 -0.95
CA VAL A 351 -3.19 14.27 -1.32
C VAL A 351 -1.73 14.04 -0.92
N SER A 352 -0.90 15.09 -0.93
CA SER A 352 0.52 15.01 -0.56
C SER A 352 0.73 14.85 0.94
N THR A 353 -0.05 15.56 1.76
CA THR A 353 0.13 15.58 3.22
C THR A 353 -0.88 14.71 3.97
N GLY A 354 -1.97 14.31 3.32
CA GLY A 354 -3.10 13.59 3.93
C GLY A 354 -3.96 14.45 4.87
N GLN A 355 -3.81 15.78 4.84
CA GLN A 355 -4.48 16.69 5.76
C GLN A 355 -5.80 17.25 5.21
N PHE A 356 -6.71 17.61 6.12
CA PHE A 356 -7.95 18.32 5.81
C PHE A 356 -7.86 19.78 6.27
N PHE A 357 -8.30 20.68 5.39
CA PHE A 357 -8.41 22.11 5.66
C PHE A 357 -9.88 22.53 5.58
N LYS A 358 -10.36 23.30 6.55
CA LYS A 358 -11.68 23.92 6.47
C LYS A 358 -11.60 25.14 5.54
N VAL A 359 -12.50 25.23 4.57
CA VAL A 359 -12.51 26.29 3.55
C VAL A 359 -13.92 26.85 3.36
N ASN A 360 -14.08 27.81 2.44
CA ASN A 360 -15.35 28.45 2.11
C ASN A 360 -15.71 28.26 0.62
N GLU A 361 -16.88 28.77 0.21
CA GLU A 361 -17.40 28.54 -1.16
C GLU A 361 -16.54 29.20 -2.23
N VAL A 362 -15.96 30.36 -1.89
CA VAL A 362 -15.03 31.09 -2.76
C VAL A 362 -13.79 30.23 -3.04
N PHE A 363 -13.24 29.58 -2.02
CA PHE A 363 -12.10 28.68 -2.20
C PHE A 363 -12.46 27.50 -3.11
N HIS A 364 -13.65 26.90 -2.96
CA HIS A 364 -14.09 25.80 -3.83
C HIS A 364 -14.28 26.24 -5.29
N LEU A 365 -14.86 27.41 -5.53
CA LEU A 365 -14.98 28.01 -6.87
C LEU A 365 -13.58 28.21 -7.50
N LEU A 366 -12.66 28.83 -6.76
CA LEU A 366 -11.30 29.09 -7.25
C LEU A 366 -10.49 27.81 -7.42
N LEU A 367 -10.67 26.82 -6.54
CA LEU A 367 -10.05 25.50 -6.65
C LEU A 367 -10.52 24.78 -7.92
N GLU A 368 -11.83 24.72 -8.17
CA GLU A 368 -12.33 24.08 -9.37
C GLU A 368 -11.84 24.78 -10.64
N ALA A 369 -11.90 26.12 -10.65
CA ALA A 369 -11.40 26.92 -11.76
C ALA A 369 -9.89 26.72 -11.98
N TYR A 370 -9.08 26.62 -10.92
CA TYR A 370 -7.65 26.32 -11.00
C TYR A 370 -7.38 24.92 -11.56
N LEU A 371 -8.07 23.90 -11.02
CA LEU A 371 -7.91 22.51 -11.43
C LEU A 371 -8.26 22.26 -12.90
N LYS A 372 -9.06 23.15 -13.50
CA LYS A 372 -9.58 23.04 -14.86
C LYS A 372 -9.10 24.14 -15.79
N ASP A 373 -8.10 24.92 -15.39
CA ASP A 373 -7.54 26.03 -16.20
C ASP A 373 -8.60 27.06 -16.65
N MET A 374 -9.52 27.39 -15.74
CA MET A 374 -10.67 28.28 -15.94
C MET A 374 -10.62 29.52 -15.04
N LEU A 375 -9.48 29.84 -14.43
CA LEU A 375 -9.34 31.03 -13.57
C LEU A 375 -9.63 32.33 -14.32
N ASP A 376 -9.30 32.40 -15.60
CA ASP A 376 -9.57 33.56 -16.45
C ASP A 376 -11.00 33.65 -16.98
N ASN A 377 -11.85 32.67 -16.65
CA ASN A 377 -13.24 32.64 -17.08
C ASN A 377 -14.00 33.89 -16.58
N SER A 378 -14.74 34.54 -17.49
CA SER A 378 -15.47 35.77 -17.21
C SER A 378 -16.54 35.62 -16.13
N GLU A 379 -17.13 34.43 -15.98
CA GLU A 379 -18.14 34.13 -14.97
C GLU A 379 -17.51 34.08 -13.57
N VAL A 380 -16.31 33.51 -13.45
CA VAL A 380 -15.53 33.51 -12.19
C VAL A 380 -15.24 34.96 -11.77
N LYS A 381 -14.66 35.76 -12.68
CA LYS A 381 -14.35 37.18 -12.41
C LYS A 381 -15.60 37.97 -12.03
N SER A 382 -16.70 37.75 -12.74
CA SER A 382 -17.98 38.44 -12.48
C SER A 382 -18.59 38.05 -11.12
N SER A 383 -18.49 36.78 -10.72
CA SER A 383 -19.03 36.29 -9.44
C SER A 383 -18.32 36.86 -8.21
N LEU A 384 -17.02 37.15 -8.34
CA LEU A 384 -16.18 37.69 -7.26
C LEU A 384 -16.05 39.23 -7.32
N GLY A 385 -16.42 39.84 -8.45
CA GLY A 385 -16.47 41.29 -8.64
C GLY A 385 -15.12 41.97 -8.36
N GLU A 386 -15.18 43.11 -7.69
CA GLU A 386 -14.00 43.93 -7.37
C GLU A 386 -12.97 43.20 -6.47
N ASN A 387 -13.39 42.15 -5.74
CA ASN A 387 -12.52 41.40 -4.84
C ASN A 387 -11.77 40.25 -5.54
N TYR A 388 -12.00 40.00 -6.83
CA TYR A 388 -11.44 38.86 -7.55
C TYR A 388 -9.91 38.74 -7.39
N GLU A 389 -9.17 39.81 -7.66
CA GLU A 389 -7.69 39.79 -7.61
C GLU A 389 -7.16 39.51 -6.20
N ILE A 390 -7.82 40.07 -5.18
CA ILE A 390 -7.43 39.87 -3.77
C ILE A 390 -7.65 38.41 -3.37
N LEU A 391 -8.84 37.87 -3.62
CA LEU A 391 -9.22 36.50 -3.27
C LEU A 391 -8.41 35.47 -4.06
N LEU A 392 -8.08 35.76 -5.32
CA LEU A 392 -7.21 34.91 -6.15
C LEU A 392 -5.80 34.82 -5.58
N ASN A 393 -5.24 35.95 -5.13
CA ASN A 393 -3.90 35.97 -4.54
C ASN A 393 -3.88 35.21 -3.20
N GLU A 394 -4.86 35.41 -2.32
CA GLU A 394 -5.01 34.63 -1.08
C GLU A 394 -5.12 33.13 -1.38
N PHE A 395 -5.94 32.74 -2.35
CA PHE A 395 -6.07 31.35 -2.79
C PHE A 395 -4.73 30.77 -3.26
N LYS A 396 -3.99 31.49 -4.10
CA LYS A 396 -2.67 31.06 -4.62
C LYS A 396 -1.65 30.89 -3.49
N GLU A 397 -1.66 31.76 -2.49
CA GLU A 397 -0.80 31.61 -1.31
C GLU A 397 -1.17 30.37 -0.48
N LEU A 398 -2.46 30.09 -0.30
CA LEU A 398 -2.91 28.91 0.43
C LEU A 398 -2.49 27.61 -0.26
N ILE A 399 -2.72 27.48 -1.57
CA ILE A 399 -2.40 26.23 -2.29
C ILE A 399 -0.89 25.99 -2.43
N LYS A 400 -0.06 27.04 -2.36
CA LYS A 400 1.40 26.90 -2.38
C LYS A 400 1.94 26.26 -1.10
N ASN A 401 1.20 26.39 0.00
CA ASN A 401 1.60 25.91 1.33
C ASN A 401 0.84 24.64 1.76
N ALA A 402 0.02 24.04 0.88
CA ALA A 402 -0.91 22.94 1.17
C ALA A 402 -0.40 21.54 0.79
#